data_AF-A0A9J2PSA8-F1
#
_entry.id   AF-A0A9J2PSA8-F1
#
_cell.length_a   1.000
_cell.length_b   1.000
_cell.length_c   1.000
_cell.angle_alpha   90.00
_cell.angle_beta   90.00
_cell.angle_gamma   90.00
#
_symmetry.space_group_name_H-M   'P 1'
#
loop_
_entity.id
_entity.type
_entity.pdbx_description
1 polymer ?
#
loop_
_entity_poly.entity_id
_entity_poly.type
_entity_poly.pdbx_seq_one_letter_code
_entity_poly.pdbx_strand_id
1 'polypeptide(L)'
;MKGEDVFSTRRKLKVIVYNKTRKYAGHTIEIVLSSRDTISTVKEKILEKTSIPVDIQHIVFGVDALKDDETLHEHHIKDGYTIYSTPTYVEIPELPNL
;
A
#
# COMPACT_ATOMS: atom_id res chain seq x y z
N MET A 1 -31.77 -15.92 0.07
CA MET A 1 -30.65 -15.63 0.99
C MET A 1 -29.60 -14.89 0.19
N LYS A 2 -29.50 -13.57 0.34
CA LYS A 2 -28.55 -12.75 -0.42
C LYS A 2 -27.24 -12.78 0.37
N GLY A 3 -26.38 -13.76 0.08
CA GLY A 3 -25.02 -13.75 0.58
C GLY A 3 -24.31 -12.59 -0.09
N GLU A 4 -24.24 -11.44 0.59
CA GLU A 4 -23.32 -10.39 0.17
C GLU A 4 -21.92 -11.02 0.16
N ASP A 5 -21.31 -11.04 -1.02
CA ASP A 5 -19.96 -11.54 -1.21
C ASP A 5 -19.03 -10.70 -0.33
N VAL A 6 -18.62 -11.26 0.81
CA VAL A 6 -17.80 -10.60 1.84
C VAL A 6 -16.49 -10.08 1.25
N PHE A 7 -16.05 -10.62 0.11
CA PHE A 7 -14.85 -10.18 -0.60
C PHE A 7 -15.13 -8.98 -1.50
N SER A 8 -16.37 -8.76 -1.95
CA SER A 8 -16.76 -7.61 -2.79
C SER A 8 -16.95 -6.32 -2.01
N THR A 9 -17.06 -6.36 -0.68
CA THR A 9 -17.20 -5.15 0.15
C THR A 9 -15.91 -4.34 0.14
N ARG A 10 -15.97 -3.08 -0.30
CA ARG A 10 -14.85 -2.13 -0.19
C ARG A 10 -14.75 -1.58 1.22
N ARG A 11 -13.54 -1.54 1.76
CA ARG A 11 -13.21 -1.16 3.15
C ARG A 11 -12.04 -0.17 3.17
N LYS A 12 -11.84 0.50 4.30
CA LYS A 12 -10.77 1.47 4.46
C LYS A 12 -9.53 0.80 5.04
N LEU A 13 -8.41 0.89 4.35
CA LEU A 13 -7.13 0.43 4.84
C LEU A 13 -6.24 1.64 5.17
N LYS A 14 -5.53 1.56 6.30
CA LYS A 14 -4.51 2.54 6.66
C LYS A 14 -3.18 2.12 6.04
N VAL A 15 -2.54 3.05 5.36
CA VAL A 15 -1.20 2.86 4.83
C VAL A 15 -0.29 3.88 5.48
N ILE A 16 0.76 3.40 6.15
CA ILE A 16 1.85 4.26 6.55
C ILE A 16 2.80 4.34 5.36
N VAL A 17 2.88 5.52 4.78
CA VAL A 17 3.78 5.81 3.68
C VAL A 17 5.06 6.39 4.27
N TYR A 18 6.17 5.72 3.98
CA TYR A 18 7.50 6.26 4.21
C TYR A 18 8.04 6.77 2.87
N ASN A 19 8.14 8.08 2.73
CA ASN A 19 8.93 8.71 1.68
C ASN A 19 10.12 9.44 2.33
N LYS A 20 11.30 9.38 1.70
CA LYS A 20 12.48 10.12 2.14
C LYS A 20 12.37 11.63 1.90
N THR A 21 11.48 12.09 1.01
CA THR A 21 11.10 13.49 0.91
C THR A 21 10.31 13.89 2.16
N ARG A 22 10.68 15.02 2.80
CA ARG A 22 10.09 15.49 4.07
C ARG A 22 8.56 15.59 4.07
N LYS A 23 7.91 15.60 2.90
CA LYS A 23 6.47 15.69 2.72
C LYS A 23 5.69 14.45 3.16
N TYR A 24 6.28 13.25 3.07
CA TYR A 24 5.59 12.00 3.44
C TYR A 24 6.43 11.08 4.34
N ALA A 25 7.39 11.60 5.10
CA ALA A 25 8.05 10.80 6.13
C ALA A 25 7.03 10.45 7.23
N GLY A 26 6.62 9.17 7.31
CA GLY A 26 5.72 8.68 8.35
C GLY A 26 4.27 9.18 8.26
N HIS A 27 3.81 9.57 7.08
CA HIS A 27 2.43 10.02 6.89
C HIS A 27 1.49 8.83 6.71
N THR A 28 0.43 8.80 7.50
CA THR A 28 -0.65 7.82 7.34
C THR A 28 -1.68 8.34 6.35
N ILE A 29 -1.97 7.55 5.31
CA ILE A 29 -3.08 7.81 4.38
C ILE A 29 -4.15 6.72 4.54
N GLU A 30 -5.39 7.06 4.16
CA GLU A 30 -6.48 6.09 4.02
C GLU A 30 -6.75 5.82 2.54
N ILE A 31 -6.80 4.54 2.17
CA ILE A 31 -7.21 4.07 0.84
C ILE A 31 -8.40 3.13 0.96
N VAL A 32 -9.24 3.06 -0.08
CA VAL A 32 -10.44 2.22 -0.11
C VAL A 32 -10.20 1.04 -1.03
N LEU A 33 -10.21 -0.17 -0.50
CA LEU A 33 -9.88 -1.41 -1.20
C LEU A 33 -10.84 -2.56 -0.84
N SER A 34 -10.98 -3.52 -1.74
CA SER A 34 -11.64 -4.81 -1.56
C SER A 34 -10.61 -5.88 -1.18
N SER A 35 -11.06 -6.96 -0.52
CA SER A 35 -10.23 -8.13 -0.21
C SER A 35 -9.61 -8.79 -1.45
N ARG A 36 -10.21 -8.59 -2.63
CA ARG A 36 -9.73 -9.13 -3.91
C ARG A 36 -8.74 -8.23 -4.62
N ASP A 37 -8.58 -6.99 -4.16
CA ASP A 37 -7.62 -6.07 -4.78
C ASP A 37 -6.20 -6.61 -4.56
N THR A 38 -5.38 -6.46 -5.59
CA THR A 38 -3.99 -6.92 -5.58
C THR A 38 -3.08 -5.85 -4.99
N ILE A 39 -1.84 -6.22 -4.67
CA ILE A 39 -0.82 -5.27 -4.24
C ILE A 39 -0.51 -4.23 -5.34
N SER A 40 -0.62 -4.59 -6.62
CA SER A 40 -0.55 -3.60 -7.71
C SER A 40 -1.61 -2.50 -7.55
N THR A 41 -2.86 -2.87 -7.24
CA THR A 41 -3.94 -1.91 -6.97
C THR A 41 -3.66 -1.04 -5.74
N VAL A 42 -3.06 -1.61 -4.69
CA VAL A 42 -2.62 -0.84 -3.50
C VAL A 42 -1.63 0.25 -3.91
N LYS A 43 -0.61 -0.09 -4.70
CA LYS A 43 0.43 0.86 -5.13
C LYS A 43 -0.14 1.99 -5.99
N GLU A 44 -1.08 1.69 -6.88
CA GLU A 44 -1.80 2.68 -7.67
C GLU A 44 -2.57 3.66 -6.78
N LYS A 45 -3.26 3.17 -5.75
CA LYS A 45 -3.97 4.03 -4.78
C LYS A 45 -3.04 4.92 -3.98
N ILE A 46 -1.85 4.45 -3.64
CA ILE A 46 -0.83 5.28 -2.99
C ILE A 46 -0.32 6.36 -3.95
N LEU A 47 -0.06 6.03 -5.22
CA LEU A 47 0.33 6.99 -6.25
C LEU A 47 -0.73 8.10 -6.39
N GLU A 48 -2.01 7.74 -6.52
CA GLU A 48 -3.13 8.70 -6.61
C GLU A 48 -3.14 9.70 -5.43
N LYS A 49 -2.75 9.26 -4.22
CA LYS A 49 -2.81 10.06 -3.00
C LYS A 49 -1.54 10.85 -2.69
N THR A 50 -0.39 10.35 -3.13
CA THR A 50 0.92 10.84 -2.67
C THR A 50 1.83 11.30 -3.79
N SER A 51 1.49 10.97 -5.04
CA SER A 51 2.33 11.16 -6.23
C SER A 51 3.64 10.35 -6.20
N ILE A 52 3.76 9.35 -5.33
CA ILE A 52 4.91 8.45 -5.26
C ILE A 52 4.80 7.41 -6.38
N PRO A 53 5.77 7.34 -7.31
CA PRO A 53 5.79 6.36 -8.40
C PRO A 53 5.66 4.91 -7.91
N VAL A 54 4.92 4.07 -8.63
CA VAL A 54 4.61 2.67 -8.25
C VAL A 54 5.86 1.79 -8.21
N ASP A 55 6.81 2.04 -9.10
CA ASP A 55 8.08 1.33 -9.25
C ASP A 55 9.02 1.48 -8.03
N ILE A 56 8.92 2.59 -7.31
CA ILE A 56 9.70 2.81 -6.08
C ILE A 56 8.98 2.35 -4.82
N GLN A 57 7.70 1.93 -4.92
CA GLN A 57 6.92 1.48 -3.77
C GLN A 57 7.18 0.00 -3.46
N HIS A 58 7.55 -0.27 -2.22
CA HIS A 58 7.69 -1.61 -1.66
C HIS A 58 6.68 -1.79 -0.52
N ILE A 59 5.67 -2.63 -0.77
CA ILE A 59 4.59 -2.88 0.18
C ILE A 59 4.99 -3.99 1.14
N VAL A 60 4.93 -3.70 2.43
CA VAL A 60 5.30 -4.61 3.51
C VAL A 60 4.15 -4.73 4.50
N PHE A 61 3.85 -5.95 4.92
CA PHE A 61 2.92 -6.22 6.00
C PHE A 61 3.58 -7.11 7.05
N GLY A 62 3.71 -6.61 8.28
CA GLY A 62 4.52 -7.25 9.30
C GLY A 62 6.00 -7.30 8.87
N VAL A 63 6.50 -8.50 8.60
CA VAL A 63 7.88 -8.75 8.12
C VAL A 63 7.93 -9.17 6.64
N ASP A 64 6.77 -9.35 6.02
CA ASP A 64 6.66 -9.93 4.69
C ASP A 64 6.53 -8.83 3.62
N ALA A 65 7.39 -8.92 2.61
CA ALA A 65 7.29 -8.14 1.39
C ALA A 65 6.28 -8.77 0.45
N LEU A 66 5.28 -8.00 0.02
CA LEU A 66 4.17 -8.50 -0.77
C LEU A 66 4.41 -8.27 -2.27
N LYS A 67 4.02 -9.24 -3.10
CA LYS A 67 4.19 -9.19 -4.56
C LYS A 67 2.96 -8.62 -5.25
N ASP A 68 3.16 -8.05 -6.44
CA ASP A 68 2.14 -7.30 -7.16
C ASP A 68 0.90 -8.12 -7.57
N ASP A 69 1.08 -9.42 -7.78
CA ASP A 69 0.05 -10.40 -8.15
C ASP A 69 -0.72 -10.99 -6.95
N GLU A 70 -0.22 -10.79 -5.73
CA GLU A 70 -0.88 -11.24 -4.51
C GLU A 70 -2.04 -10.32 -4.13
N THR A 71 -3.06 -10.90 -3.50
CA THR A 71 -4.26 -10.21 -3.02
C THR A 71 -4.19 -9.91 -1.52
N LEU A 72 -4.95 -8.92 -1.07
CA LEU A 72 -5.08 -8.66 0.38
C LEU A 72 -5.63 -9.88 1.14
N HIS A 73 -6.47 -10.68 0.49
CA HIS A 73 -7.06 -11.87 1.09
C HIS A 73 -6.04 -12.97 1.39
N GLU A 74 -5.10 -13.23 0.46
CA GLU A 74 -4.05 -14.25 0.63
C GLU A 74 -3.16 -13.97 1.84
N HIS A 75 -2.97 -12.69 2.17
CA HIS A 75 -2.23 -12.23 3.35
C HIS A 75 -3.10 -11.98 4.59
N HIS A 76 -4.38 -12.34 4.52
CA HIS A 76 -5.38 -12.13 5.59
C HIS A 76 -5.44 -10.69 6.12
N ILE A 77 -5.16 -9.70 5.27
CA ILE A 77 -5.19 -8.27 5.62
C ILE A 77 -6.65 -7.84 5.72
N LYS A 78 -7.01 -7.27 6.88
CA LYS A 78 -8.40 -6.90 7.23
C LYS A 78 -8.55 -5.40 7.45
N ASP A 79 -9.81 -4.98 7.60
CA ASP A 79 -10.15 -3.61 7.98
C ASP A 79 -9.44 -3.20 9.28
N GLY A 80 -8.97 -1.96 9.33
CA GLY A 80 -8.23 -1.42 10.47
C GLY A 80 -6.76 -1.86 10.57
N TYR A 81 -6.30 -2.78 9.71
CA TYR A 81 -4.88 -3.15 9.66
C TYR A 81 -4.07 -2.03 9.01
N THR A 82 -2.77 -2.06 9.27
CA THR A 82 -1.82 -1.11 8.69
C THR A 82 -0.82 -1.85 7.83
N ILE A 83 -0.62 -1.36 6.61
CA ILE A 83 0.47 -1.78 5.73
C ILE A 83 1.48 -0.64 5.58
N TYR A 84 2.71 -1.00 5.26
CA TYR A 84 3.81 -0.05 5.08
C TYR A 84 4.16 0.05 3.60
N SER A 85 4.34 1.28 3.10
CA SER A 85 4.98 1.52 1.82
C SER A 85 6.36 2.12 2.08
N THR A 86 7.40 1.40 1.68
CA THR A 86 8.81 1.77 1.85
C THR A 86 9.45 2.01 0.48
N PRO A 87 10.44 2.92 0.34
CA PRO A 87 11.12 3.11 -0.93
C PRO A 87 12.11 1.96 -1.18
N THR A 88 12.17 1.44 -2.40
CA THR A 88 13.12 0.39 -2.79
C THR A 88 14.57 0.87 -2.91
N TYR A 89 14.81 2.19 -3.03
CA TYR A 89 16.15 2.75 -3.12
C TYR A 89 16.72 3.20 -1.76
N VAL A 90 17.84 2.60 -1.40
CA VAL A 90 18.83 3.18 -0.48
C VAL A 90 19.46 4.37 -1.20
N GLU A 91 19.74 5.46 -0.48
CA GLU A 91 20.15 6.77 -1.00
C GLU A 91 21.04 6.67 -2.25
N ILE A 92 20.59 7.24 -3.39
CA ILE A 92 21.51 7.69 -4.43
C ILE A 92 21.81 9.15 -4.10
N PRO A 93 23.04 9.51 -3.68
CA PRO A 93 23.39 10.89 -3.32
C PRO A 93 23.05 11.93 -4.40
N GLU A 94 22.94 11.49 -5.65
CA GLU A 94 22.71 12.31 -6.83
C GLU A 94 21.21 12.56 -7.13
N LEU A 95 20.28 11.83 -6.48
CA LEU A 95 18.84 11.98 -6.65
C LEU A 95 18.13 12.16 -5.29
N PRO A 96 18.38 13.29 -4.58
CA PRO A 96 17.91 13.49 -3.20
C PRO A 96 16.38 13.68 -3.05
N ASN A 97 15.65 13.78 -4.16
CA ASN A 97 14.21 14.04 -4.19
C ASN A 97 13.39 12.86 -4.75
N LEU A 98 14.03 11.70 -4.95
CA LEU A 98 13.39 10.43 -5.30
C LEU A 98 13.47 9.45 -4.12
#